data_AF-H2ZAC1-F1
#
_entry.id   AF-H2ZAC1-F1
#
_cell.length_a   1.000
_cell.length_b   1.000
_cell.length_c   1.000
_cell.angle_alpha   90.00
_cell.angle_beta   90.00
_cell.angle_gamma   90.00
#
_symmetry.space_group_name_H-M   'P 1'
#
loop_
_entity.id
_entity.type
_entity.pdbx_description
1 polymer ?
#
loop_
_entity_poly.entity_id
_entity_poly.type
_entity_poly.pdbx_seq_one_letter_code
_entity_poly.pdbx_strand_id
1 'polypeptide(L)'
;MIVHAKIALLSIASCALWSSVYFIWQGQVEDIWLICSLIGAIIISHVWLAANVVKQRMFSVTWRSYLLTSVFLLGVSIINFTSSIYLSFGLYLCILSMFHMGEYLTTALFNPSTISLSSFILNHSVEFNIAMILSFVEHGTLLYFFPGIKTTVWVIWTGFVLCISGDVFRKIAMYTAGTNFTHLVQYQKNDSHELVMNGLYSLVRHPAYSGWFCWSISTQLLLINPICLVGYTIATWKFFQERIYFEEITLLNFFGQQYLDYKKTVPSGIPFVSGYNINQRLN
;
A
#
# COMPACT_ATOMS: atom_id res chain seq x y z
N MET A 1 11.65 -19.70 0.97
CA MET A 1 10.32 -19.53 1.59
C MET A 1 10.39 -18.50 2.71
N ILE A 2 10.84 -18.87 3.93
CA ILE A 2 11.03 -17.96 5.08
C ILE A 2 12.16 -16.92 4.86
N VAL A 3 13.08 -17.18 3.93
CA VAL A 3 14.26 -16.34 3.67
C VAL A 3 13.93 -14.94 3.16
N HIS A 4 12.91 -14.78 2.28
CA HIS A 4 12.52 -13.45 1.77
C HIS A 4 11.89 -12.57 2.86
N ALA A 5 10.95 -13.14 3.63
CA ALA A 5 10.36 -12.46 4.78
C ALA A 5 11.42 -12.15 5.85
N LYS A 6 12.30 -13.11 6.19
CA LYS A 6 13.41 -12.88 7.12
C LYS A 6 14.34 -11.76 6.65
N ILE A 7 14.69 -11.72 5.37
CA ILE A 7 15.58 -10.67 4.85
C ILE A 7 14.92 -9.31 4.85
N ALA A 8 13.64 -9.21 4.45
CA ALA A 8 12.89 -7.97 4.57
C ALA A 8 12.82 -7.51 6.05
N LEU A 9 12.47 -8.40 6.98
CA LEU A 9 12.43 -8.11 8.42
C LEU A 9 13.79 -7.73 9.01
N LEU A 10 14.87 -8.43 8.63
CA LEU A 10 16.23 -8.11 9.04
C LEU A 10 16.68 -6.74 8.51
N SER A 11 16.28 -6.41 7.28
CA SER A 11 16.54 -5.09 6.65
C SER A 11 15.83 -3.95 7.38
N ILE A 12 14.61 -4.20 7.83
CA ILE A 12 13.84 -3.26 8.65
C ILE A 12 14.55 -3.06 10.00
N ALA A 13 14.88 -4.16 10.69
CA ALA A 13 15.48 -4.14 12.01
C ALA A 13 16.84 -3.41 12.01
N SER A 14 17.69 -3.68 11.02
CA SER A 14 18.99 -3.00 10.90
C SER A 14 18.84 -1.50 10.61
N CYS A 15 17.96 -1.09 9.68
CA CYS A 15 17.73 0.32 9.37
C CYS A 15 17.12 1.08 10.58
N ALA A 16 16.18 0.46 11.29
CA ALA A 16 15.59 1.01 12.51
C ALA A 16 16.62 1.15 13.65
N LEU A 17 17.51 0.17 13.82
CA LEU A 17 18.57 0.24 14.83
C LEU A 17 19.56 1.37 14.52
N TRP A 18 20.00 1.52 13.27
CA TRP A 18 20.94 2.57 12.88
C TRP A 18 20.36 3.98 13.03
N SER A 19 19.08 4.17 12.76
CA SER A 19 18.40 5.45 12.99
C SER A 19 18.14 5.73 14.48
N SER A 20 17.93 4.70 15.30
CA SER A 20 17.76 4.85 16.75
C SER A 20 19.01 5.32 17.49
N VAL A 21 20.21 5.00 16.98
CA VAL A 21 21.49 5.51 17.52
C VAL A 21 21.58 7.03 17.40
N TYR A 22 20.90 7.64 16.42
CA TYR A 22 20.86 9.09 16.24
C TYR A 22 19.94 9.79 17.25
N PHE A 23 18.80 9.18 17.63
CA PHE A 23 17.86 9.77 18.62
C PHE A 23 18.43 9.88 20.03
N ILE A 24 19.50 9.14 20.33
CA ILE A 24 20.20 9.20 21.63
C ILE A 24 21.14 10.42 21.72
N TRP A 25 21.52 11.03 20.58
CA TRP A 25 22.41 12.18 20.56
C TRP A 25 21.59 13.49 20.61
N GLN A 26 21.12 13.81 21.82
CA GLN A 26 20.41 15.05 22.12
C GLN A 26 21.33 16.26 22.01
N GLY A 27 21.20 17.01 20.92
CA GLY A 27 21.70 18.38 20.79
C GLY A 27 20.84 19.08 19.75
N GLN A 28 20.42 20.33 20.01
CA GLN A 28 19.56 21.12 19.13
C GLN A 28 20.07 21.07 17.68
N VAL A 29 19.40 20.28 16.84
CA VAL A 29 19.78 20.11 15.45
C VAL A 29 18.99 21.13 14.65
N GLU A 30 19.66 22.14 14.08
CA GLU A 30 19.02 22.97 13.05
C GLU A 30 18.54 22.05 11.90
N ASP A 31 17.37 22.34 11.33
CA ASP A 31 16.63 21.47 10.40
C ASP A 31 17.50 20.80 9.30
N ILE A 32 18.55 21.48 8.84
CA ILE A 32 19.43 20.99 7.77
C ILE A 32 20.37 19.85 8.23
N TRP A 33 20.81 19.84 9.48
CA TRP A 33 21.69 18.80 10.01
C TRP A 33 20.92 17.51 10.31
N LEU A 34 19.63 17.61 10.65
CA LEU A 34 18.73 16.46 10.78
C LEU A 34 18.53 15.81 9.41
N ILE A 35 18.25 16.61 8.38
CA ILE A 35 18.10 16.13 7.01
C ILE A 35 19.39 15.48 6.51
N CYS A 36 20.56 16.11 6.71
CA CYS A 36 21.85 15.56 6.28
C CYS A 36 22.23 14.28 7.04
N SER A 37 21.92 14.16 8.33
CA SER A 37 22.21 12.95 9.12
C SER A 37 21.30 11.79 8.74
N LEU A 38 20.00 12.04 8.47
CA LEU A 38 19.08 11.04 7.95
C LEU A 38 19.53 10.55 6.57
N ILE A 39 19.91 11.46 5.67
CA ILE A 39 20.48 11.11 4.36
C ILE A 39 21.79 10.32 4.54
N GLY A 40 22.65 10.70 5.49
CA GLY A 40 23.89 9.99 5.80
C GLY A 40 23.67 8.57 6.33
N ALA A 41 22.75 8.37 7.27
CA ALA A 41 22.39 7.06 7.82
C ALA A 41 21.75 6.15 6.75
N ILE A 42 20.94 6.73 5.87
CA ILE A 42 20.42 6.08 4.67
C ILE A 42 21.59 5.64 3.80
N ILE A 43 22.50 6.53 3.41
CA ILE A 43 23.63 6.19 2.53
C ILE A 43 24.53 5.12 3.16
N ILE A 44 24.89 5.24 4.44
CA ILE A 44 25.75 4.28 5.14
C ILE A 44 25.11 2.90 5.23
N SER A 45 23.81 2.84 5.57
CA SER A 45 23.09 1.57 5.61
C SER A 45 22.98 0.92 4.22
N HIS A 46 22.82 1.72 3.16
CA HIS A 46 22.81 1.25 1.77
C HIS A 46 24.20 0.79 1.27
N VAL A 47 25.28 1.47 1.64
CA VAL A 47 26.67 1.08 1.31
C VAL A 47 27.07 -0.19 2.03
N TRP A 48 26.76 -0.30 3.33
CA TRP A 48 27.00 -1.51 4.11
C TRP A 48 26.24 -2.73 3.54
N LEU A 49 25.03 -2.49 3.03
CA LEU A 49 24.21 -3.52 2.38
C LEU A 49 24.77 -3.99 1.04
N ALA A 50 25.20 -3.05 0.20
CA ALA A 50 25.83 -3.34 -1.08
C ALA A 50 27.13 -4.15 -0.89
N ALA A 51 27.85 -3.92 0.22
CA ALA A 51 29.07 -4.64 0.55
C ALA A 51 28.84 -6.06 1.12
N ASN A 52 27.69 -6.34 1.76
CA ASN A 52 27.51 -7.55 2.60
C ASN A 52 26.37 -8.49 2.18
N VAL A 53 25.51 -8.15 1.21
CA VAL A 53 24.41 -9.05 0.81
C VAL A 53 24.87 -10.14 -0.16
N VAL A 54 24.91 -11.34 0.41
CA VAL A 54 25.01 -12.67 -0.20
C VAL A 54 24.10 -12.83 -1.42
N LYS A 55 24.71 -13.01 -2.60
CA LYS A 55 24.12 -13.29 -3.93
C LYS A 55 23.28 -12.15 -4.54
N GLN A 56 23.65 -11.71 -5.75
CA GLN A 56 22.98 -10.68 -6.56
C GLN A 56 21.45 -10.80 -6.65
N ARG A 57 20.89 -12.01 -6.47
CA ARG A 57 19.45 -12.30 -6.56
C ARG A 57 18.60 -11.69 -5.43
N MET A 58 19.16 -11.39 -4.26
CA MET A 58 18.39 -10.85 -3.12
C MET A 58 18.53 -9.34 -2.94
N PHE A 59 19.56 -8.73 -3.55
CA PHE A 59 19.83 -7.29 -3.47
C PHE A 59 18.60 -6.42 -3.79
N SER A 60 17.84 -6.77 -4.83
CA SER A 60 16.65 -6.02 -5.25
C SER A 60 15.54 -5.97 -4.20
N VAL A 61 15.37 -7.02 -3.39
CA VAL A 61 14.40 -7.05 -2.29
C VAL A 61 14.91 -6.22 -1.13
N THR A 62 16.19 -6.39 -0.80
CA THR A 62 16.83 -5.72 0.32
C THR A 62 16.85 -4.20 0.13
N TRP A 63 17.31 -3.69 -1.00
CA TRP A 63 17.31 -2.24 -1.30
C TRP A 63 15.90 -1.62 -1.19
N ARG A 64 14.87 -2.26 -1.74
CA ARG A 64 13.48 -1.76 -1.65
C ARG A 64 12.99 -1.73 -0.20
N SER A 65 13.34 -2.76 0.57
CA SER A 65 12.98 -2.85 1.99
C SER A 65 13.64 -1.74 2.81
N TYR A 66 14.92 -1.46 2.56
CA TYR A 66 15.63 -0.34 3.19
C TYR A 66 15.08 1.01 2.78
N LEU A 67 14.80 1.22 1.48
CA LEU A 67 14.21 2.46 0.98
C LEU A 67 12.87 2.74 1.68
N LEU A 68 11.98 1.75 1.74
CA LEU A 68 10.68 1.90 2.40
C LEU A 68 10.83 2.16 3.91
N THR A 69 11.77 1.50 4.57
CA THR A 69 12.07 1.76 5.99
C THR A 69 12.63 3.15 6.21
N SER A 70 13.50 3.61 5.30
CA SER A 70 14.07 4.96 5.34
C SER A 70 12.98 6.02 5.19
N VAL A 71 12.04 5.83 4.24
CA VAL A 71 10.88 6.72 4.07
C VAL A 71 9.97 6.70 5.29
N PHE A 72 9.77 5.54 5.92
CA PHE A 72 9.00 5.44 7.16
C PHE A 72 9.63 6.24 8.30
N LEU A 73 10.95 6.09 8.50
CA LEU A 73 11.71 6.80 9.52
C LEU A 73 11.78 8.31 9.26
N LEU A 74 11.84 8.73 8.00
CA LEU A 74 11.70 10.12 7.61
C LEU A 74 10.32 10.66 8.03
N GLY A 75 9.24 9.90 7.78
CA GLY A 75 7.90 10.24 8.24
C GLY A 75 7.82 10.41 9.77
N VAL A 76 8.37 9.45 10.52
CA VAL A 76 8.47 9.53 12.00
C VAL A 76 9.25 10.77 12.43
N SER A 77 10.35 11.09 11.76
CA SER A 77 11.18 12.25 12.10
C SER A 77 10.44 13.56 11.85
N ILE A 78 9.72 13.68 10.73
CA ILE A 78 8.87 14.84 10.44
C ILE A 78 7.83 15.03 11.55
N ILE A 79 7.16 13.96 11.98
CA ILE A 79 6.14 14.03 13.04
C ILE A 79 6.72 14.57 14.37
N ASN A 80 7.94 14.18 14.73
CA ASN A 80 8.49 14.47 16.06
C ASN A 80 9.35 15.74 16.13
N PHE A 81 9.99 16.15 15.02
CA PHE A 81 11.00 17.21 15.03
C PHE A 81 10.64 18.42 14.19
N THR A 82 9.51 18.41 13.48
CA THR A 82 9.09 19.54 12.64
C THR A 82 7.78 20.17 13.12
N SER A 83 7.43 21.33 12.56
CA SER A 83 6.19 22.01 12.87
C SER A 83 4.95 21.17 12.55
N SER A 84 3.88 21.35 13.32
CA SER A 84 2.60 20.66 13.17
C SER A 84 1.97 20.78 11.77
N ILE A 85 2.35 21.79 10.98
CA ILE A 85 1.92 21.94 9.59
C ILE A 85 2.37 20.79 8.68
N TYR A 86 3.41 20.03 9.09
CA TYR A 86 3.94 18.88 8.35
C TYR A 86 3.41 17.53 8.85
N LEU A 87 2.58 17.51 9.91
CA LEU A 87 2.08 16.29 10.55
C LEU A 87 1.42 15.33 9.54
N SER A 88 0.54 15.85 8.67
CA SER A 88 -0.14 15.06 7.65
C SER A 88 0.83 14.38 6.68
N PHE A 89 1.92 15.06 6.32
CA PHE A 89 2.90 14.53 5.38
C PHE A 89 3.76 13.45 6.02
N GLY A 90 4.20 13.67 7.27
CA GLY A 90 4.92 12.66 8.04
C GLY A 90 4.11 11.37 8.20
N LEU A 91 2.83 11.49 8.60
CA LEU A 91 1.92 10.34 8.70
C LEU A 91 1.69 9.66 7.34
N TYR A 92 1.56 10.44 6.27
CA TYR A 92 1.42 9.90 4.92
C TYR A 92 2.63 9.04 4.51
N LEU A 93 3.85 9.50 4.75
CA LEU A 93 5.06 8.72 4.45
C LEU A 93 5.10 7.41 5.24
N CYS A 94 4.71 7.44 6.52
CA CYS A 94 4.60 6.23 7.34
C CYS A 94 3.60 5.23 6.74
N ILE A 95 2.38 5.69 6.41
CA ILE A 95 1.32 4.86 5.83
C ILE A 95 1.71 4.29 4.46
N LEU A 96 2.32 5.11 3.60
CA LEU A 96 2.78 4.69 2.27
C LEU A 96 3.83 3.58 2.39
N SER A 97 4.82 3.77 3.26
CA SER A 97 5.85 2.76 3.52
C SER A 97 5.29 1.46 4.09
N MET A 98 4.38 1.56 5.07
CA MET A 98 3.73 0.40 5.67
C MET A 98 2.89 -0.38 4.67
N PHE A 99 2.12 0.30 3.82
CA PHE A 99 1.29 -0.35 2.80
C PHE A 99 2.14 -1.21 1.85
N HIS A 100 3.17 -0.62 1.23
CA HIS A 100 4.02 -1.29 0.24
C HIS A 100 4.89 -2.40 0.84
N MET A 101 5.43 -2.18 2.04
CA MET A 101 6.15 -3.22 2.76
C MET A 101 5.21 -4.37 3.17
N GLY A 102 4.03 -4.01 3.68
CA GLY A 102 3.00 -4.94 4.12
C GLY A 102 2.50 -5.84 2.99
N GLU A 103 2.36 -5.31 1.77
CA GLU A 103 2.03 -6.13 0.59
C GLU A 103 3.06 -7.24 0.37
N TYR A 104 4.35 -6.87 0.31
CA TYR A 104 5.43 -7.82 0.07
C TYR A 104 5.51 -8.87 1.18
N LEU A 105 5.44 -8.44 2.45
CA LEU A 105 5.50 -9.33 3.60
C LEU A 105 4.30 -10.28 3.66
N THR A 106 3.09 -9.78 3.43
CA THR A 106 1.86 -10.59 3.46
C THR A 106 1.89 -11.65 2.37
N THR A 107 2.31 -11.29 1.15
CA THR A 107 2.50 -12.28 0.07
C THR A 107 3.63 -13.26 0.40
N ALA A 108 4.73 -12.80 0.98
CA ALA A 108 5.82 -13.70 1.39
C ALA A 108 5.42 -14.73 2.44
N LEU A 109 4.50 -14.35 3.35
CA LEU A 109 4.03 -15.20 4.44
C LEU A 109 2.92 -16.16 3.99
N PHE A 110 1.95 -15.69 3.21
CA PHE A 110 0.72 -16.43 2.94
C PHE A 110 0.57 -16.92 1.50
N ASN A 111 1.34 -16.37 0.55
CA ASN A 111 1.39 -16.88 -0.82
C ASN A 111 2.80 -16.83 -1.43
N PRO A 112 3.77 -17.59 -0.87
CA PRO A 112 5.17 -17.49 -1.27
C PRO A 112 5.46 -17.99 -2.69
N SER A 113 4.55 -18.73 -3.34
CA SER A 113 4.74 -19.23 -4.70
C SER A 113 4.60 -18.13 -5.76
N THR A 114 3.89 -17.04 -5.45
CA THR A 114 3.63 -15.93 -6.38
C THR A 114 4.46 -14.69 -6.07
N ILE A 115 5.31 -14.74 -5.04
CA ILE A 115 6.13 -13.60 -4.61
C ILE A 115 7.11 -13.17 -5.70
N SER A 116 7.14 -11.86 -5.96
CA SER A 116 8.10 -11.28 -6.89
C SER A 116 8.41 -9.83 -6.50
N LEU A 117 9.28 -9.15 -7.26
CA LEU A 117 9.59 -7.74 -7.00
C LEU A 117 8.38 -6.82 -7.22
N SER A 118 7.42 -7.21 -8.07
CA SER A 118 6.19 -6.45 -8.25
C SER A 118 5.22 -6.59 -7.08
N SER A 119 5.41 -7.56 -6.18
CA SER A 119 4.61 -7.72 -4.95
C SER A 119 4.78 -6.55 -3.96
N PHE A 120 5.81 -5.71 -4.11
CA PHE A 120 5.89 -4.44 -3.37
C PHE A 120 4.88 -3.40 -3.88
N ILE A 121 4.35 -3.55 -5.09
CA ILE A 121 3.38 -2.62 -5.74
C ILE A 121 3.96 -1.19 -5.94
N LEU A 122 5.29 -1.03 -5.99
CA LEU A 122 5.91 0.31 -6.09
C LEU A 122 5.69 1.01 -7.43
N ASN A 123 5.62 0.25 -8.53
CA ASN A 123 5.51 0.77 -9.90
C ASN A 123 4.57 -0.12 -10.70
N HIS A 124 3.28 -0.07 -10.40
CA HIS A 124 2.29 -0.92 -11.08
C HIS A 124 1.66 -0.25 -12.30
N SER A 125 1.70 1.09 -12.41
CA SER A 125 1.28 1.80 -13.61
C SER A 125 1.89 3.21 -13.69
N VAL A 126 1.89 3.80 -14.90
CA VAL A 126 2.35 5.18 -15.12
C VAL A 126 1.36 6.17 -14.49
N GLU A 127 0.06 5.87 -14.57
CA GLU A 127 -1.03 6.63 -13.99
C GLU A 127 -0.90 6.74 -12.46
N PHE A 128 -0.49 5.65 -11.80
CA PHE A 128 -0.20 5.65 -10.36
C PHE A 128 0.94 6.63 -10.02
N ASN A 129 2.03 6.60 -10.79
CA ASN A 129 3.17 7.51 -10.57
C ASN A 129 2.78 8.97 -10.79
N ILE A 130 1.99 9.25 -11.83
CA ILE A 130 1.44 10.59 -12.10
C ILE A 130 0.55 11.03 -10.94
N ALA A 131 -0.37 10.18 -10.47
CA ALA A 131 -1.26 10.48 -9.36
C ALA A 131 -0.47 10.78 -8.07
N MET A 132 0.61 10.05 -7.81
CA MET A 132 1.48 10.30 -6.65
C MET A 132 2.18 11.67 -6.77
N ILE A 133 2.76 11.97 -7.93
CA ILE A 133 3.40 13.28 -8.19
C ILE A 133 2.40 14.41 -8.01
N LEU A 134 1.20 14.29 -8.59
CA LEU A 134 0.13 15.30 -8.44
C LEU A 134 -0.27 15.50 -6.98
N SER A 135 -0.33 14.43 -6.18
CA SER A 135 -0.63 14.54 -4.75
C SER A 135 0.44 15.32 -3.98
N PHE A 136 1.72 15.18 -4.35
CA PHE A 136 2.81 15.93 -3.73
C PHE A 136 2.82 17.39 -4.17
N VAL A 137 2.55 17.64 -5.45
CA VAL A 137 2.41 19.01 -5.99
C VAL A 137 1.26 19.74 -5.32
N GLU A 138 0.08 19.13 -5.21
CA GLU A 138 -1.07 19.74 -4.53
C GLU A 138 -0.77 19.95 -3.04
N HIS A 139 -0.19 18.95 -2.37
CA HIS A 139 0.15 19.07 -0.96
C HIS A 139 1.11 20.24 -0.71
N GLY A 140 2.20 20.33 -1.47
CA GLY A 140 3.18 21.41 -1.38
C GLY A 140 2.60 22.78 -1.73
N THR A 141 1.74 22.84 -2.76
CA THR A 141 1.04 24.09 -3.14
C THR A 141 0.15 24.59 -2.01
N LEU A 142 -0.67 23.71 -1.43
CA LEU A 142 -1.55 24.07 -0.31
C LEU A 142 -0.76 24.40 0.95
N LEU A 143 0.34 23.70 1.20
CA LEU A 143 1.22 24.00 2.33
C LEU A 143 1.89 25.38 2.19
N TYR A 144 2.29 25.77 0.97
CA TYR A 144 2.91 27.07 0.71
C TYR A 144 1.92 28.23 0.80
N PHE A 145 0.78 28.14 0.11
CA PHE A 145 -0.18 29.24 0.03
C PHE A 145 -1.19 29.27 1.19
N PHE A 146 -1.53 28.10 1.75
CA PHE A 146 -2.60 27.95 2.74
C PHE A 146 -2.19 27.03 3.91
N PRO A 147 -1.04 27.24 4.57
CA PRO A 147 -0.49 26.31 5.57
C PRO A 147 -1.47 25.97 6.70
N GLY A 148 -2.35 26.91 7.07
CA GLY A 148 -3.38 26.68 8.10
C GLY A 148 -4.29 25.49 7.81
N ILE A 149 -4.58 25.18 6.54
CA ILE A 149 -5.44 24.03 6.19
C ILE A 149 -4.82 22.70 6.63
N LYS A 150 -3.48 22.61 6.59
CA LYS A 150 -2.70 21.42 6.96
C LYS A 150 -2.61 21.20 8.48
N THR A 151 -3.21 22.08 9.27
CA THR A 151 -3.33 21.93 10.74
C THR A 151 -4.70 21.43 11.18
N THR A 152 -5.59 21.06 10.25
CA THR A 152 -6.94 20.58 10.55
C THR A 152 -6.91 19.15 11.11
N VAL A 153 -6.55 19.01 12.39
CA VAL A 153 -6.22 17.73 13.04
C VAL A 153 -7.29 16.65 12.93
N TRP A 154 -8.57 17.00 12.99
CA TRP A 154 -9.65 16.00 12.91
C TRP A 154 -9.73 15.37 11.51
N VAL A 155 -9.43 16.12 10.44
CA VAL A 155 -9.37 15.58 9.07
C VAL A 155 -8.17 14.65 8.93
N ILE A 156 -7.01 15.05 9.44
CA ILE A 156 -5.77 14.26 9.44
C ILE A 156 -6.01 12.91 10.11
N TRP A 157 -6.53 12.91 11.34
CA TRP A 157 -6.78 11.68 12.08
C TRP A 157 -7.87 10.81 11.46
N THR A 158 -8.90 11.41 10.88
CA THR A 158 -9.92 10.66 10.12
C THR A 158 -9.29 9.95 8.92
N GLY A 159 -8.51 10.67 8.11
CA GLY A 159 -7.77 10.08 6.99
C GLY A 159 -6.79 8.99 7.45
N PHE A 160 -6.06 9.22 8.53
CA PHE A 160 -5.12 8.24 9.09
C PHE A 160 -5.81 6.94 9.52
N VAL A 161 -6.90 7.03 10.28
CA VAL A 161 -7.67 5.86 10.74
C VAL A 161 -8.26 5.09 9.55
N LEU A 162 -8.78 5.79 8.55
CA LEU A 162 -9.32 5.15 7.35
C LEU A 162 -8.22 4.49 6.50
N CYS A 163 -7.03 5.09 6.40
CA CYS A 163 -5.86 4.46 5.79
C CYS A 163 -5.52 3.13 6.50
N ILE A 164 -5.35 3.14 7.82
CA ILE A 164 -5.03 1.93 8.58
C ILE A 164 -6.14 0.87 8.41
N SER A 165 -7.40 1.29 8.48
CA SER A 165 -8.54 0.38 8.34
C SER A 165 -8.59 -0.27 6.97
N GLY A 166 -8.42 0.51 5.89
CA GLY A 166 -8.37 0.00 4.52
C GLY A 166 -7.20 -0.94 4.29
N ASP A 167 -6.03 -0.61 4.85
CA ASP A 167 -4.83 -1.45 4.77
C ASP A 167 -5.04 -2.79 5.48
N VAL A 168 -5.51 -2.76 6.74
CA VAL A 168 -5.81 -3.96 7.53
C VAL A 168 -6.85 -4.82 6.82
N PHE A 169 -7.93 -4.22 6.31
CA PHE A 169 -8.97 -4.94 5.57
C PHE A 169 -8.38 -5.67 4.35
N ARG A 170 -7.47 -5.02 3.63
CA ARG A 170 -6.75 -5.63 2.51
C ARG A 170 -5.83 -6.77 2.95
N LYS A 171 -5.05 -6.61 4.01
CA LYS A 171 -4.13 -7.65 4.50
C LYS A 171 -4.89 -8.86 5.05
N ILE A 172 -6.02 -8.66 5.72
CA ILE A 172 -6.92 -9.76 6.14
C ILE A 172 -7.50 -10.48 4.93
N ALA A 173 -7.88 -9.77 3.86
CA ALA A 173 -8.35 -10.40 2.62
C ALA A 173 -7.26 -11.29 1.99
N MET A 174 -6.04 -10.77 1.87
CA MET A 174 -4.89 -11.53 1.36
C MET A 174 -4.59 -12.76 2.22
N TYR A 175 -4.62 -12.62 3.54
CA TYR A 175 -4.48 -13.73 4.47
C TYR A 175 -5.57 -14.79 4.30
N THR A 176 -6.84 -14.35 4.22
CA THR A 176 -8.00 -15.25 4.10
C THR A 176 -7.98 -16.03 2.78
N ALA A 177 -7.57 -15.39 1.68
CA ALA A 177 -7.46 -16.06 0.39
C ALA A 177 -6.19 -16.91 0.26
N GLY A 178 -5.11 -16.58 0.97
CA GLY A 178 -3.87 -17.36 1.00
C GLY A 178 -3.30 -17.59 -0.40
N THR A 179 -3.11 -18.86 -0.76
CA THR A 179 -2.58 -19.27 -2.08
C THR A 179 -3.52 -18.94 -3.25
N ASN A 180 -4.80 -18.65 -2.98
CA ASN A 180 -5.78 -18.24 -3.99
C ASN A 180 -5.69 -16.74 -4.31
N PHE A 181 -4.94 -15.94 -3.53
CA PHE A 181 -4.75 -14.51 -3.81
C PHE A 181 -3.62 -14.27 -4.80
N THR A 182 -3.87 -13.51 -5.86
CA THR A 182 -2.81 -13.08 -6.79
C THR A 182 -2.90 -11.58 -7.09
N HIS A 183 -1.74 -10.90 -7.17
CA HIS A 183 -1.70 -9.48 -7.57
C HIS A 183 -2.10 -9.24 -9.03
N LEU A 184 -2.06 -10.29 -9.87
CA LEU A 184 -2.49 -10.26 -11.26
C LEU A 184 -3.74 -11.11 -11.42
N VAL A 185 -4.69 -10.64 -12.24
CA VAL A 185 -5.86 -11.44 -12.61
C VAL A 185 -5.38 -12.70 -13.33
N GLN A 186 -5.78 -13.86 -12.84
CA GLN A 186 -5.46 -15.14 -13.46
C GLN A 186 -6.44 -15.42 -14.59
N TYR A 187 -5.96 -15.92 -15.73
CA TYR A 187 -6.79 -16.34 -16.86
C TYR A 187 -6.91 -17.87 -16.99
N GLN A 188 -6.09 -18.60 -16.24
CA GLN A 188 -6.09 -20.06 -16.18
C GLN A 188 -6.30 -20.53 -14.74
N LYS A 189 -7.08 -21.61 -14.57
CA LYS A 189 -7.34 -22.20 -13.26
C LYS A 189 -6.22 -23.17 -12.92
N ASN A 190 -5.54 -22.94 -11.79
CA ASN A 190 -4.66 -23.95 -11.21
C ASN A 190 -5.49 -24.99 -10.46
N ASP A 191 -5.03 -26.24 -10.41
CA ASP A 191 -5.76 -27.34 -9.75
C ASP A 191 -6.02 -27.06 -8.25
N SER A 192 -5.14 -26.31 -7.60
CA SER A 192 -5.27 -25.89 -6.20
C SER A 192 -6.08 -24.61 -6.01
N HIS A 193 -6.65 -24.02 -7.07
CA HIS A 193 -7.41 -22.78 -6.98
C HIS A 193 -8.86 -23.07 -6.56
N GLU A 194 -9.20 -22.62 -5.36
CA GLU A 194 -10.51 -22.78 -4.73
C GLU A 194 -11.26 -21.44 -4.62
N LEU A 195 -12.59 -21.51 -4.62
CA LEU A 195 -13.43 -20.34 -4.42
C LEU A 195 -13.56 -20.02 -2.92
N VAL A 196 -12.96 -18.91 -2.51
CA VAL A 196 -12.96 -18.45 -1.11
C VAL A 196 -14.22 -17.60 -0.83
N MET A 197 -15.03 -18.02 0.14
CA MET A 197 -16.30 -17.37 0.51
C MET A 197 -16.47 -17.09 2.00
N ASN A 198 -15.45 -17.39 2.83
CA ASN A 198 -15.47 -17.20 4.28
C ASN A 198 -14.74 -15.91 4.70
N GLY A 199 -14.88 -15.52 5.98
CA GLY A 199 -14.25 -14.31 6.50
C GLY A 199 -14.74 -13.05 5.78
N LEU A 200 -13.83 -12.17 5.37
CA LEU A 200 -14.20 -10.94 4.64
C LEU A 200 -14.89 -11.22 3.29
N TYR A 201 -14.60 -12.38 2.67
CA TYR A 201 -15.27 -12.80 1.43
C TYR A 201 -16.76 -13.09 1.64
N SER A 202 -17.22 -13.37 2.87
CA SER A 202 -18.66 -13.48 3.13
C SER A 202 -19.40 -12.13 3.14
N LEU A 203 -18.67 -11.02 3.28
CA LEU A 203 -19.22 -9.66 3.36
C LEU A 203 -19.19 -8.94 2.02
N VAL A 204 -18.09 -9.08 1.28
CA VAL A 204 -17.88 -8.48 -0.05
C VAL A 204 -17.05 -9.44 -0.90
N ARG A 205 -17.30 -9.46 -2.22
CA ARG A 205 -16.62 -10.41 -3.12
C ARG A 205 -15.16 -10.10 -3.36
N HIS A 206 -14.80 -8.81 -3.33
CA HIS A 206 -13.45 -8.33 -3.62
C HIS A 206 -12.86 -7.54 -2.44
N PRO A 207 -12.69 -8.15 -1.25
CA PRO A 207 -12.33 -7.41 -0.04
C PRO A 207 -10.93 -6.76 -0.13
N ALA A 208 -9.99 -7.39 -0.84
CA ALA A 208 -8.68 -6.80 -1.09
C ALA A 208 -8.74 -5.53 -1.95
N TYR A 209 -9.73 -5.43 -2.85
CA TYR A 209 -9.98 -4.24 -3.66
C TYR A 209 -10.71 -3.17 -2.86
N SER A 210 -11.70 -3.53 -2.05
CA SER A 210 -12.36 -2.60 -1.12
C SER A 210 -11.38 -1.95 -0.15
N GLY A 211 -10.46 -2.75 0.43
CA GLY A 211 -9.42 -2.25 1.32
C GLY A 211 -8.47 -1.28 0.60
N TRP A 212 -8.02 -1.62 -0.61
CA TRP A 212 -7.18 -0.73 -1.41
C TRP A 212 -7.92 0.56 -1.81
N PHE A 213 -9.16 0.46 -2.27
CA PHE A 213 -9.99 1.60 -2.63
C PHE A 213 -10.17 2.58 -1.46
N CYS A 214 -10.49 2.06 -0.27
CA CYS A 214 -10.58 2.86 0.93
C CYS A 214 -9.23 3.50 1.29
N TRP A 215 -8.15 2.70 1.29
CA TRP A 215 -6.80 3.19 1.60
C TRP A 215 -6.37 4.31 0.65
N SER A 216 -6.50 4.15 -0.66
CA SER A 216 -5.99 5.11 -1.65
C SER A 216 -6.68 6.47 -1.52
N ILE A 217 -8.00 6.50 -1.37
CA ILE A 217 -8.77 7.74 -1.18
C ILE A 217 -8.40 8.39 0.16
N SER A 218 -8.27 7.59 1.21
CA SER A 218 -7.95 8.06 2.55
C SER A 218 -6.57 8.71 2.64
N THR A 219 -5.61 8.31 1.79
CA THR A 219 -4.30 8.99 1.74
C THR A 219 -4.43 10.46 1.34
N GLN A 220 -5.38 10.79 0.47
CA GLN A 220 -5.62 12.17 0.02
C GLN A 220 -6.42 12.97 1.04
N LEU A 221 -7.31 12.30 1.79
CA LEU A 221 -7.97 12.90 2.95
C LEU A 221 -6.94 13.22 4.05
N LEU A 222 -6.03 12.29 4.34
CA LEU A 222 -4.92 12.47 5.28
C LEU A 222 -4.05 13.66 4.91
N LEU A 223 -3.70 13.79 3.63
CA LEU A 223 -2.93 14.94 3.12
C LEU A 223 -3.73 16.23 3.04
N ILE A 224 -5.06 16.19 3.20
CA ILE A 224 -5.99 17.30 2.99
C ILE A 224 -5.82 17.91 1.58
N ASN A 225 -5.89 17.05 0.58
CA ASN A 225 -5.76 17.39 -0.84
C ASN A 225 -7.12 17.24 -1.53
N PRO A 226 -7.96 18.29 -1.57
CA PRO A 226 -9.31 18.21 -2.12
C PRO A 226 -9.36 17.80 -3.61
N ILE A 227 -8.42 18.25 -4.44
CA ILE A 227 -8.42 17.94 -5.88
C ILE A 227 -8.02 16.48 -6.08
N CYS A 228 -6.91 16.04 -5.48
CA CYS A 228 -6.48 14.65 -5.55
C CYS A 228 -7.44 13.70 -4.84
N LEU A 229 -8.18 14.13 -3.82
CA LEU A 229 -9.21 13.30 -3.19
C LEU A 229 -10.28 12.88 -4.22
N VAL A 230 -10.79 13.83 -5.00
CA VAL A 230 -11.75 13.56 -6.09
C VAL A 230 -11.08 12.74 -7.19
N GLY A 231 -9.87 13.14 -7.61
CA GLY A 231 -9.11 12.47 -8.67
C GLY A 231 -8.82 10.99 -8.35
N TYR A 232 -8.31 10.70 -7.15
CA TYR A 232 -8.02 9.35 -6.68
C TYR A 232 -9.30 8.53 -6.56
N THR A 233 -10.40 9.12 -6.09
CA THR A 233 -11.70 8.44 -6.01
C THR A 233 -12.15 7.97 -7.38
N ILE A 234 -12.18 8.86 -8.38
CA ILE A 234 -12.63 8.53 -9.74
C ILE A 234 -11.67 7.53 -10.40
N ALA A 235 -10.37 7.77 -10.32
CA ALA A 235 -9.36 6.92 -10.96
C ALA A 235 -9.36 5.50 -10.37
N THR A 236 -9.34 5.38 -9.04
CA THR A 236 -9.36 4.08 -8.38
C THR A 236 -10.69 3.35 -8.59
N TRP A 237 -11.81 4.08 -8.62
CA TRP A 237 -13.13 3.50 -8.90
C TRP A 237 -13.18 2.88 -10.31
N LYS A 238 -12.75 3.63 -11.34
CA LYS A 238 -12.71 3.14 -12.72
C LYS A 238 -11.80 1.93 -12.86
N PHE A 239 -10.60 2.00 -12.27
CA PHE A 239 -9.65 0.90 -12.27
C PHE A 239 -10.25 -0.39 -11.71
N PHE A 240 -10.91 -0.32 -10.55
CA PHE A 240 -11.52 -1.51 -9.96
C PHE A 240 -12.81 -1.94 -10.67
N GLN A 241 -13.58 -1.02 -11.24
CA GLN A 241 -14.75 -1.37 -12.04
C GLN A 241 -14.35 -2.29 -13.22
N GLU A 242 -13.36 -1.87 -14.01
CA GLU A 242 -12.85 -2.63 -15.15
C GLU A 242 -12.21 -3.95 -14.70
N ARG A 243 -11.38 -3.90 -13.66
CA ARG A 243 -10.69 -5.08 -13.16
C ARG A 243 -11.64 -6.13 -12.60
N ILE A 244 -12.61 -5.73 -11.78
CA ILE A 244 -13.65 -6.62 -11.25
C ILE A 244 -14.45 -7.23 -12.39
N TYR A 245 -14.80 -6.46 -13.42
CA TYR A 245 -15.52 -6.99 -14.57
C TYR A 245 -14.78 -8.15 -15.25
N PHE A 246 -13.50 -7.96 -15.58
CA PHE A 246 -12.71 -9.02 -16.23
C PHE A 246 -12.43 -10.21 -15.31
N GLU A 247 -12.14 -9.95 -14.04
CA GLU A 247 -11.87 -11.02 -13.07
C GLU A 247 -13.11 -11.88 -12.82
N GLU A 248 -14.30 -11.29 -12.74
CA GLU A 248 -15.54 -12.06 -12.57
C GLU A 248 -15.89 -12.93 -13.78
N ILE A 249 -15.52 -12.53 -15.00
CA ILE A 249 -15.63 -13.42 -16.17
C ILE A 249 -14.80 -14.68 -15.94
N THR A 250 -13.57 -14.51 -15.46
CA THR A 250 -12.67 -15.64 -15.21
C THR A 250 -13.16 -16.50 -14.06
N LEU A 251 -13.62 -15.91 -12.95
CA LEU A 251 -14.17 -16.65 -11.81
C LEU A 251 -15.41 -17.45 -12.20
N LEU A 252 -16.27 -16.91 -13.07
CA LEU A 252 -17.38 -17.66 -13.66
C LEU A 252 -16.91 -18.84 -14.51
N ASN A 253 -15.86 -18.67 -15.33
CA ASN A 253 -15.28 -19.77 -16.10
C ASN A 253 -14.67 -20.85 -15.19
N PHE A 254 -14.14 -20.47 -14.02
CA PHE A 254 -13.46 -21.39 -13.10
C PHE A 254 -14.41 -22.18 -12.19
N PHE A 255 -15.51 -21.55 -11.75
CA PHE A 255 -16.36 -22.08 -10.69
C PHE A 255 -17.85 -22.15 -11.08
N GLY A 256 -18.23 -21.62 -12.25
CA GLY A 256 -19.57 -21.72 -12.82
C GLY A 256 -20.67 -21.30 -11.85
N GLN A 257 -21.59 -22.23 -11.59
CA GLN A 257 -22.76 -22.00 -10.76
C GLN A 257 -22.43 -21.58 -9.32
N GLN A 258 -21.32 -22.08 -8.75
CA GLN A 258 -20.90 -21.71 -7.39
C GLN A 258 -20.63 -20.21 -7.28
N TYR A 259 -19.94 -19.63 -8.28
CA TYR A 259 -19.69 -18.18 -8.29
C TYR A 259 -20.96 -17.37 -8.56
N LEU A 260 -21.88 -17.89 -9.38
CA LEU A 260 -23.18 -17.25 -9.61
C LEU A 260 -24.01 -17.15 -8.33
N ASP A 261 -24.06 -18.22 -7.54
CA ASP A 261 -24.83 -18.23 -6.30
C ASP A 261 -24.20 -17.36 -5.22
N TYR A 262 -22.87 -17.35 -5.14
CA TYR A 262 -22.13 -16.40 -4.31
C TYR A 262 -22.41 -14.94 -4.71
N LYS A 263 -22.41 -14.63 -6.01
CA LYS A 263 -22.68 -13.29 -6.53
C LYS A 263 -24.06 -12.75 -6.21
N LYS A 264 -25.08 -13.61 -6.08
CA LYS A 264 -26.45 -13.21 -5.71
C LYS A 264 -26.55 -12.68 -4.29
N THR A 265 -25.71 -13.17 -3.38
CA THR A 265 -25.84 -12.93 -1.94
C THR A 265 -24.80 -11.95 -1.39
N VAL A 266 -23.64 -11.85 -2.03
CA VAL A 266 -22.53 -11.01 -1.56
C VAL A 266 -22.24 -9.90 -2.57
N PRO A 267 -22.22 -8.60 -2.19
CA PRO A 267 -21.93 -7.47 -3.07
C PRO A 267 -20.45 -7.42 -3.49
N SER A 268 -20.10 -6.65 -4.53
CA SER A 268 -18.69 -6.55 -4.99
C SER A 268 -17.76 -5.98 -3.91
N GLY A 269 -18.26 -5.01 -3.13
CA GLY A 269 -17.51 -4.25 -2.13
C GLY A 269 -17.01 -2.88 -2.60
N ILE A 270 -17.20 -2.51 -3.87
CA ILE A 270 -16.95 -1.15 -4.37
C ILE A 270 -18.30 -0.51 -4.70
N PRO A 271 -18.62 0.69 -4.17
CA PRO A 271 -19.90 1.36 -4.43
C PRO A 271 -20.17 1.48 -5.94
N PHE A 272 -21.40 1.19 -6.37
CA PHE A 272 -21.83 1.28 -7.77
C PHE A 272 -21.11 0.36 -8.78
N VAL A 273 -20.34 -0.63 -8.32
CA VAL A 273 -19.72 -1.65 -9.19
C VAL A 273 -20.44 -2.98 -8.99
N SER A 274 -21.19 -3.45 -10.00
CA SER A 274 -21.90 -4.74 -9.91
C SER A 274 -21.09 -5.94 -10.41
N GLY A 275 -19.99 -5.69 -11.15
CA GLY A 275 -19.17 -6.70 -11.81
C GLY A 275 -19.80 -7.29 -13.08
N TYR A 276 -19.39 -8.47 -13.51
CA TYR A 276 -19.84 -9.05 -14.79
C TYR A 276 -21.25 -9.66 -14.72
N ASN A 277 -22.20 -9.14 -15.48
CA ASN A 277 -23.55 -9.70 -15.55
C ASN A 277 -23.78 -10.40 -16.90
N ILE A 278 -24.19 -11.67 -16.86
CA ILE A 278 -24.43 -12.49 -18.07
C ILE A 278 -25.45 -11.83 -19.01
N ASN A 279 -26.44 -11.12 -18.46
CA ASN A 279 -27.51 -10.50 -19.24
C ASN A 279 -27.12 -9.15 -19.90
N GLN A 280 -25.95 -8.58 -19.61
CA GLN A 280 -25.53 -7.30 -20.20
C GLN A 280 -25.02 -7.40 -21.65
N ARG A 281 -24.85 -8.61 -22.21
CA ARG A 281 -24.44 -8.81 -23.62
C ARG A 281 -25.60 -8.92 -24.61
N LEU A 282 -26.84 -8.92 -24.14
CA LEU A 282 -28.04 -9.12 -24.97
C LEU A 282 -28.85 -7.84 -25.22
N ASN A 283 -28.38 -6.69 -24.73
CA ASN A 283 -28.94 -5.37 -24.99
C ASN A 283 -27.86 -4.46 -25.57
#